data_AF-A0A350WXS4-F1
#
_entry.id   AF-A0A350WXS4-F1
#
_cell.length_a   1.000
_cell.length_b   1.000
_cell.length_c   1.000
_cell.angle_alpha   90.00
_cell.angle_beta   90.00
_cell.angle_gamma   90.00
#
_symmetry.space_group_name_H-M   'P 1'
#
loop_
_entity.id
_entity.type
_entity.pdbx_description
1 polymer ?
#
loop_
_entity_poly.entity_id
_entity_poly.type
_entity_poly.pdbx_seq_one_letter_code
_entity_poly.pdbx_strand_id
1 'polypeptide(L)'
;MFLNIQANQIFDLRMAQAPESHPSYWLAQLRKADWLYLLNFVDVKMSAKARKQHIAEAALQHFEFTYCEGRGEVWQMWNEVRRDHRTLVIQFRHSEADWTRGKPEFVNLDKNEPLGFVNIAGWLFCKVK
;
A
#
# COMPACT_ATOMS: atom_id res chain seq x y z
N MET A 1 -0.82 -14.06 -2.48
CA MET A 1 0.52 -14.34 -1.87
C MET A 1 1.18 -13.02 -1.51
N PHE A 2 1.73 -12.91 -0.30
CA PHE A 2 2.44 -11.70 0.15
C PHE A 2 3.85 -11.61 -0.44
N LEU A 3 4.24 -10.41 -0.85
CA LEU A 3 5.52 -10.11 -1.48
C LEU A 3 6.30 -9.11 -0.65
N ASN A 4 7.61 -9.36 -0.53
CA ASN A 4 8.58 -8.40 -0.05
C ASN A 4 9.01 -7.52 -1.22
N ILE A 5 8.62 -6.25 -1.19
CA ILE A 5 8.96 -5.30 -2.26
C ILE A 5 10.24 -4.56 -1.90
N GLN A 6 11.17 -4.50 -2.85
CA GLN A 6 12.42 -3.75 -2.75
C GLN A 6 12.26 -2.38 -3.38
N ALA A 7 12.97 -1.38 -2.86
CA ALA A 7 12.83 0.00 -3.33
C ALA A 7 13.24 0.19 -4.81
N ASN A 8 14.22 -0.58 -5.30
CA ASN A 8 14.60 -0.54 -6.71
C ASN A 8 13.44 -0.93 -7.64
N GLN A 9 12.53 -1.82 -7.22
CA GLN A 9 11.32 -2.18 -7.98
C GLN A 9 10.32 -1.02 -8.12
N ILE A 10 10.53 0.08 -7.40
CA ILE A 10 9.68 1.27 -7.38
C ILE A 10 10.40 2.48 -8.00
N PHE A 11 11.69 2.66 -7.70
CA PHE A 11 12.43 3.88 -8.03
C PHE A 11 13.46 3.72 -9.16
N ASP A 12 13.88 2.49 -9.49
CA ASP A 12 14.76 2.26 -10.64
C ASP A 12 13.92 2.04 -11.91
N LEU A 13 14.02 2.97 -12.87
CA LEU A 13 13.27 2.93 -14.13
C LEU A 13 13.49 1.64 -14.94
N ARG A 14 14.63 0.96 -14.75
CA ARG A 14 14.92 -0.32 -15.42
C ARG A 14 14.10 -1.48 -14.85
N MET A 15 13.62 -1.33 -13.61
CA MET A 15 12.88 -2.36 -12.87
C MET A 15 11.43 -1.99 -12.59
N ALA A 16 11.09 -0.70 -12.64
CA ALA A 16 9.77 -0.16 -12.27
C ALA A 16 8.66 -0.39 -13.31
N GLN A 17 8.82 -1.31 -14.26
CA GLN A 17 7.83 -1.66 -15.28
C GLN A 17 6.94 -2.82 -14.83
N ALA A 18 6.39 -2.72 -13.62
CA ALA A 18 5.52 -3.75 -13.07
C ALA A 18 4.07 -3.59 -13.59
N PRO A 19 3.36 -4.68 -13.87
CA PRO A 19 1.94 -4.63 -14.23
C PRO A 19 1.08 -4.19 -13.04
N GLU A 20 -0.17 -3.77 -13.30
CA GLU A 20 -1.12 -3.32 -12.26
C GLU A 20 -1.43 -4.41 -11.22
N SER A 21 -1.34 -5.68 -11.59
CA SER A 21 -1.50 -6.80 -10.66
C SER A 21 -0.34 -6.95 -9.67
N HIS A 22 0.77 -6.22 -9.86
CA HIS A 22 1.95 -6.31 -9.01
C HIS A 22 1.98 -5.15 -7.97
N PRO A 23 2.20 -5.43 -6.67
CA PRO A 23 2.24 -4.41 -5.62
C PRO A 23 3.11 -3.19 -5.89
N SER A 24 4.28 -3.36 -6.51
CA SER A 24 5.21 -2.24 -6.76
C SER A 24 4.62 -1.17 -7.69
N TYR A 25 3.70 -1.54 -8.60
CA TYR A 25 2.99 -0.59 -9.45
C TYR A 25 2.20 0.43 -8.60
N TRP A 26 1.43 -0.07 -7.64
CA TRP A 26 0.63 0.77 -6.74
C TRP A 26 1.49 1.54 -5.74
N LEU A 27 2.53 0.90 -5.19
CA LEU A 27 3.46 1.55 -4.27
C LEU A 27 4.21 2.73 -4.92
N ALA A 28 4.48 2.68 -6.23
CA ALA A 28 5.08 3.80 -6.95
C ALA A 28 4.25 5.09 -6.92
N GLN A 29 2.92 4.96 -6.81
CA GLN A 29 1.97 6.07 -6.77
C GLN A 29 1.94 6.78 -5.41
N LEU A 30 2.43 6.14 -4.34
CA LEU A 30 2.45 6.73 -3.00
C LEU A 30 3.32 7.98 -2.96
N ARG A 31 2.82 9.04 -2.34
CA ARG A 31 3.58 10.27 -2.06
C ARG A 31 4.42 10.09 -0.81
N LYS A 32 5.32 11.03 -0.56
CA LYS A 32 6.18 11.02 0.63
C LYS A 32 5.39 10.94 1.95
N ALA A 33 4.28 11.66 2.03
CA ALA A 33 3.41 11.64 3.22
C ALA A 33 2.75 10.27 3.44
N ASP A 34 2.41 9.58 2.35
CA ASP A 34 1.80 8.25 2.39
C ASP A 34 2.81 7.21 2.93
N TRP A 35 4.08 7.31 2.53
CA TRP A 35 5.17 6.49 3.10
C TRP A 35 5.44 6.78 4.58
N LEU A 36 5.38 8.05 4.99
CA LEU A 36 5.48 8.43 6.41
C LEU A 36 4.30 7.88 7.22
N TYR A 37 3.10 7.83 6.64
CA TYR A 37 1.94 7.21 7.28
C TYR A 37 2.20 5.73 7.57
N LEU A 38 2.74 4.98 6.60
CA LEU A 38 3.10 3.57 6.79
C LEU A 38 4.11 3.38 7.93
N LEU A 39 5.16 4.22 8.00
CA LEU A 39 6.12 4.17 9.11
C LEU A 39 5.47 4.47 10.46
N ASN A 40 4.62 5.49 10.53
CA ASN A 40 3.89 5.83 11.74
C ASN A 40 2.94 4.71 12.17
N PHE A 41 2.35 3.98 11.21
CA PHE A 41 1.51 2.82 11.51
C PHE A 41 2.31 1.73 12.24
N VAL A 42 3.59 1.53 11.93
CA VAL A 42 4.47 0.60 12.66
C VAL A 42 5.32 1.28 13.74
N ASP A 43 4.88 2.44 14.23
CA ASP A 43 5.50 3.17 15.34
C ASP A 43 6.96 3.60 15.07
N VAL A 44 7.38 3.63 13.80
CA VAL A 44 8.69 4.10 13.36
C VAL A 44 8.61 5.58 13.00
N LYS A 45 9.42 6.41 13.64
CA LYS A 45 9.49 7.84 13.35
C LYS A 45 10.64 8.14 12.41
N MET A 46 10.37 8.92 11.36
CA MET A 46 11.42 9.43 10.49
C MET A 46 11.16 10.88 10.10
N SER A 47 12.24 11.62 9.85
CA SER A 47 12.16 13.04 9.51
C SER A 47 11.43 13.23 8.17
N ALA A 48 10.42 14.11 8.18
CA ALA A 48 9.76 14.56 6.95
C ALA A 48 10.71 15.32 5.99
N LYS A 49 11.95 15.62 6.38
CA LYS A 49 12.98 16.18 5.49
C LYS A 49 13.75 15.11 4.71
N ALA A 50 13.73 13.84 5.13
CA ALA A 50 14.43 12.74 4.44
C ALA A 50 13.94 12.55 2.98
N ARG A 51 14.74 11.96 2.10
CA ARG A 51 14.32 11.70 0.70
C ARG A 51 13.21 10.64 0.67
N LYS A 52 12.24 10.79 -0.27
CA LYS A 52 11.11 9.84 -0.44
C LYS A 52 11.60 8.40 -0.51
N GLN A 53 12.64 8.13 -1.29
CA GLN A 53 13.22 6.80 -1.46
C GLN A 53 13.68 6.20 -0.13
N HIS A 54 14.42 6.94 0.70
CA HIS A 54 14.85 6.44 2.02
C HIS A 54 13.66 6.18 2.96
N ILE A 55 12.58 6.97 2.86
CA ILE A 55 11.35 6.74 3.63
C ILE A 55 10.68 5.43 3.19
N ALA A 56 10.58 5.23 1.87
CA ALA A 56 10.02 4.03 1.30
C ALA A 56 10.87 2.80 1.66
N GLU A 57 12.20 2.87 1.53
CA GLU A 57 13.12 1.80 1.92
C GLU A 57 12.92 1.39 3.38
N ALA A 58 12.85 2.35 4.31
CA ALA A 58 12.56 2.07 5.70
C ALA A 58 11.17 1.41 5.87
N ALA A 59 10.13 1.92 5.22
CA ALA A 59 8.79 1.33 5.31
C ALA A 59 8.75 -0.11 4.79
N LEU A 60 9.37 -0.38 3.64
CA LEU A 60 9.40 -1.70 2.99
C LEU A 60 10.08 -2.79 3.85
N GLN A 61 10.93 -2.41 4.80
CA GLN A 61 11.51 -3.35 5.76
C GLN A 61 10.47 -3.95 6.70
N HIS A 62 9.36 -3.25 6.97
CA HIS A 62 8.36 -3.65 7.97
C HIS A 62 7.10 -4.28 7.38
N PHE A 63 6.89 -4.21 6.07
CA PHE A 63 5.65 -4.66 5.44
C PHE A 63 5.89 -5.70 4.35
N GLU A 64 4.92 -6.60 4.22
CA GLU A 64 4.70 -7.41 3.03
C GLU A 64 3.39 -6.98 2.37
N PHE A 65 3.32 -7.11 1.05
CA PHE A 65 2.23 -6.56 0.26
C PHE A 65 1.59 -7.62 -0.63
N THR A 66 0.28 -7.54 -0.83
CA THR A 66 -0.39 -8.29 -1.89
C THR A 66 -1.43 -7.39 -2.55
N TYR A 67 -1.56 -7.53 -3.86
CA TYR A 67 -2.63 -6.87 -4.60
C TYR A 67 -3.91 -7.68 -4.45
N CYS A 68 -5.03 -7.01 -4.27
CA CYS A 68 -6.35 -7.64 -4.25
C CYS A 68 -7.19 -7.09 -5.40
N GLU A 69 -7.81 -7.97 -6.18
CA GLU A 69 -8.66 -7.62 -7.32
C GLU A 69 -9.99 -7.02 -6.87
N GLY A 70 -10.42 -7.34 -5.64
CA GLY A 70 -11.70 -6.87 -5.14
C GLY A 70 -11.83 -6.90 -3.62
N ARG A 71 -12.90 -6.27 -3.15
CA ARG A 71 -13.24 -6.18 -1.70
C ARG A 71 -13.42 -7.55 -1.05
N GLY A 72 -13.99 -8.51 -1.77
CA GLY A 72 -14.18 -9.87 -1.25
C GLY A 72 -12.85 -10.52 -0.88
N GLU A 73 -11.84 -10.37 -1.75
CA GLU A 73 -10.49 -10.85 -1.50
C GLU A 73 -9.82 -10.10 -0.34
N VAL A 74 -9.97 -8.77 -0.26
CA VAL A 74 -9.48 -7.98 0.88
C VAL A 74 -10.06 -8.50 2.21
N TRP A 75 -11.37 -8.75 2.26
CA TRP A 75 -12.03 -9.28 3.46
C TRP A 75 -11.59 -10.70 3.81
N GLN A 76 -11.42 -11.55 2.80
CA GLN A 76 -10.90 -12.90 2.99
C GLN A 76 -9.49 -12.83 3.60
N MET A 77 -8.59 -12.07 2.98
CA MET A 77 -7.22 -11.89 3.45
C MET A 77 -7.17 -11.33 4.88
N TRP A 78 -7.97 -10.31 5.18
CA TRP A 78 -8.04 -9.75 6.53
C TRP A 78 -8.48 -10.80 7.55
N ASN A 79 -9.53 -11.56 7.28
CA ASN A 79 -10.00 -12.58 8.20
C ASN A 79 -8.97 -13.68 8.45
N GLU A 80 -8.17 -14.03 7.43
CA GLU A 80 -7.10 -15.02 7.53
C GLU A 80 -5.93 -14.54 8.40
N VAL A 81 -5.50 -13.27 8.27
CA VAL A 81 -4.25 -12.80 8.92
C VAL A 81 -4.42 -11.90 10.15
N ARG A 82 -5.60 -11.32 10.40
CA ARG A 82 -5.82 -10.31 11.46
C ARG A 82 -5.55 -10.77 12.89
N ARG A 83 -5.51 -12.08 13.13
CA ARG A 83 -5.23 -12.64 14.46
C ARG A 83 -3.75 -12.56 14.82
N ASP A 84 -2.90 -12.71 13.82
CA ASP A 84 -1.46 -12.87 14.01
C ASP A 84 -0.68 -11.63 13.57
N HIS A 85 -1.25 -10.81 12.70
CA HIS A 85 -0.58 -9.64 12.12
C HIS A 85 -1.43 -8.39 12.22
N ARG A 86 -0.75 -7.26 12.45
CA ARG A 86 -1.31 -5.93 12.18
C ARG A 86 -1.44 -5.76 10.67
N THR A 87 -2.57 -5.23 10.22
CA THR A 87 -2.87 -5.09 8.79
C THR A 87 -3.38 -3.70 8.45
N LEU A 88 -3.20 -3.32 7.19
CA LEU A 88 -3.67 -2.05 6.65
C LEU A 88 -4.01 -2.27 5.18
N VAL A 89 -5.06 -1.62 4.71
CA VAL A 89 -5.40 -1.62 3.28
C VAL A 89 -5.11 -0.24 2.72
N ILE A 90 -4.48 -0.19 1.55
CA ILE A 90 -4.40 1.02 0.74
C ILE A 90 -5.35 0.82 -0.43
N GLN A 91 -6.45 1.56 -0.45
CA GLN A 91 -7.33 1.61 -1.61
C GLN A 91 -6.94 2.78 -2.50
N PHE A 92 -6.87 2.54 -3.80
CA PHE A 92 -6.49 3.55 -4.77
C PHE A 92 -7.73 4.05 -5.47
N ARG A 93 -8.14 5.29 -5.19
CA ARG A 93 -9.35 5.89 -5.77
C ARG A 93 -9.02 6.70 -7.01
N HIS A 94 -9.70 6.42 -8.13
CA HIS A 94 -9.67 7.33 -9.28
C HIS A 94 -10.40 8.61 -8.93
N SER A 95 -9.83 9.73 -9.36
CA SER A 95 -10.58 10.98 -9.34
C SER A 95 -11.56 11.00 -10.51
N GLU A 96 -12.65 11.76 -10.40
CA GLU A 96 -13.61 11.88 -11.51
C GLU A 96 -12.98 12.44 -12.79
N ALA A 97 -11.90 13.23 -12.65
CA ALA A 97 -11.20 13.89 -13.74
C ALA A 97 -9.95 13.13 -14.26
N ASP A 98 -9.43 12.16 -13.50
CA ASP A 98 -8.22 11.40 -13.85
C ASP A 98 -8.37 9.95 -13.39
N TRP A 99 -8.53 9.08 -14.39
CA TRP A 99 -8.67 7.63 -14.29
C TRP A 99 -7.35 6.90 -14.57
N THR A 100 -6.26 7.62 -14.80
CA THR A 100 -4.94 7.02 -15.08
C THR A 100 -4.14 6.79 -13.82
N ARG A 101 -4.55 7.41 -12.69
CA ARG A 101 -3.85 7.34 -11.41
C ARG A 101 -4.84 7.15 -10.28
N GLY A 102 -4.43 6.40 -9.27
CA GLY A 102 -5.20 6.22 -8.05
C GLY A 102 -4.67 7.10 -6.92
N LYS A 103 -5.54 7.86 -6.27
CA LYS A 103 -5.22 8.54 -5.02
C LYS A 103 -5.25 7.50 -3.88
N PRO A 104 -4.16 7.30 -3.14
CA PRO A 104 -4.16 6.34 -2.03
C PRO A 104 -5.01 6.84 -0.87
N GLU A 105 -5.86 5.96 -0.37
CA GLU A 105 -6.65 6.10 0.85
C GLU A 105 -6.33 4.92 1.76
N PHE A 106 -5.88 5.21 2.99
CA PHE A 106 -5.53 4.18 3.95
C PHE A 106 -6.76 3.80 4.77
N VAL A 107 -7.04 2.50 4.83
CA VAL A 107 -8.20 1.91 5.51
C VAL A 107 -7.69 0.90 6.54
N ASN A 108 -8.06 1.14 7.80
CA ASN A 108 -7.79 0.24 8.91
C ASN A 108 -9.06 -0.56 9.24
N LEU A 109 -9.09 -1.82 8.77
CA LEU A 109 -10.23 -2.71 8.96
C LEU A 109 -10.45 -3.08 10.44
N ASP A 110 -9.41 -3.07 11.27
CA ASP A 110 -9.55 -3.32 12.72
C ASP A 110 -10.32 -2.19 13.43
N LYS A 111 -10.38 -1.01 12.81
CA LYS A 111 -11.20 0.12 13.27
C LYS A 111 -12.60 0.16 12.63
N ASN A 112 -13.00 -0.90 11.93
CA ASN A 112 -14.24 -0.98 11.16
C ASN A 112 -14.37 0.13 10.09
N GLU A 113 -13.26 0.61 9.54
CA GLU A 113 -13.29 1.60 8.46
C GLU A 113 -13.80 0.95 7.16
N PRO A 114 -14.71 1.59 6.42
CA PRO A 114 -15.32 1.00 5.23
C PRO A 114 -14.39 1.06 4.02
N LEU A 115 -14.34 -0.04 3.25
CA LEU A 115 -13.73 -0.04 1.91
C LEU A 115 -14.64 0.73 0.94
N GLY A 116 -14.02 1.49 0.04
CA GLY A 116 -14.70 2.23 -1.01
C GLY A 116 -15.44 1.30 -1.99
N PHE A 117 -16.58 1.78 -2.50
CA PHE A 117 -17.47 1.01 -3.38
C PHE A 117 -17.39 1.44 -4.85
N VAL A 118 -17.13 2.72 -5.10
CA VAL A 118 -17.15 3.33 -6.44
C VAL A 118 -15.80 3.98 -6.72
N ASN A 119 -15.43 4.03 -8.00
CA ASN A 119 -14.20 4.66 -8.50
C ASN A 119 -12.93 4.15 -7.81
N ILE A 120 -12.86 2.85 -7.51
CA ILE A 120 -11.65 2.22 -6.96
C ILE A 120 -10.88 1.57 -8.11
N ALA A 121 -9.62 2.00 -8.25
CA ALA A 121 -8.64 1.52 -9.21
C ALA A 121 -8.03 0.18 -8.79
N GLY A 122 -7.86 -0.01 -7.48
CA GLY A 122 -7.25 -1.22 -6.94
C GLY A 122 -7.09 -1.18 -5.42
N TRP A 123 -6.77 -2.33 -4.84
CA TRP A 123 -6.50 -2.48 -3.42
C TRP A 123 -5.13 -3.12 -3.20
N LEU A 124 -4.36 -2.54 -2.29
CA LEU A 124 -3.14 -3.12 -1.80
C LEU A 124 -3.31 -3.49 -0.34
N PHE A 125 -3.25 -4.78 -0.05
CA PHE A 125 -3.27 -5.30 1.30
C PHE A 125 -1.85 -5.32 1.87
N CYS A 126 -1.65 -4.64 3.00
CA CYS A 126 -0.37 -4.52 3.68
C CYS A 126 -0.43 -5.30 4.99
N LYS A 127 0.54 -6.19 5.19
CA LYS A 127 0.70 -6.99 6.40
C LYS A 127 2.03 -6.62 7.05
N VAL A 128 2.03 -6.34 8.35
CA VAL A 128 3.27 -6.11 9.11
C VAL A 128 3.99 -7.45 9.31
N LYS A 129 5.31 -7.46 9.10
CA LYS A 129 6.19 -8.63 9.28
C LYS A 129 6.27 -9.08 10.73
#